data_AF-A0A8J9T292-F1
#
_entry.id   AF-A0A8J9T292-F1
#
_cell.length_a   1.000
_cell.length_b   1.000
_cell.length_c   1.000
_cell.angle_alpha   90.00
_cell.angle_beta   90.00
_cell.angle_gamma   90.00
#
_symmetry.space_group_name_H-M   'P 1'
#
loop_
_entity.id
_entity.type
_entity.pdbx_description
1 polymer ?
#
loop_
_entity_poly.entity_id
_entity_poly.type
_entity_poly.pdbx_seq_one_letter_code
_entity_poly.pdbx_strand_id
1 'polypeptide(L)'
;MLTLSGAYPSLRHPFELEKQSDECPCEPLQRPDRFNKEELARWMVHSMDWGVLTTISTRLPDGQPFGNVYSFVDGPCGKGMGTPYFYGTYMDQSFHDSKQNDKVSFTLTEASLPS
;
A
#
# COMPACT_ATOMS: atom_id res chain seq x y z
N MET A 1 10.94 24.75 55.18
CA MET A 1 10.49 25.70 54.14
C MET A 1 11.22 25.35 52.86
N LEU A 2 10.66 24.85 51.76
CA LEU A 2 9.36 24.30 51.37
C LEU A 2 9.71 23.15 50.41
N THR A 3 9.09 21.98 50.60
CA THR A 3 9.22 20.82 49.72
C THR A 3 8.27 20.98 48.53
N LEU A 4 8.75 20.88 47.29
CA LEU A 4 7.89 20.71 46.12
C LEU A 4 7.94 19.25 45.67
N SER A 5 6.98 18.49 46.18
CA SER A 5 6.56 17.20 45.62
C SER A 5 5.58 17.48 44.49
N GLY A 6 5.85 16.95 43.30
CA GLY A 6 5.01 17.07 42.12
C GLY A 6 5.32 15.97 41.14
N ALA A 7 4.82 14.76 41.42
CA ALA A 7 4.85 13.65 40.48
C ALA A 7 3.83 13.92 39.37
N TYR A 8 4.29 14.01 38.12
CA TYR A 8 3.41 13.97 36.95
C TYR A 8 3.01 12.50 36.70
N PRO A 9 1.71 12.15 36.75
CA PRO A 9 1.29 10.80 36.43
C PRO A 9 1.43 10.55 34.93
N SER A 10 2.14 9.48 34.56
CA SER A 10 2.25 9.05 33.17
C SER A 10 0.86 8.66 32.65
N LEU A 11 0.37 9.39 31.65
CA LEU A 11 -0.80 9.01 30.88
C LEU A 11 -0.48 7.69 30.14
N ARG A 12 -1.06 6.58 30.60
CA ARG A 12 -1.08 5.34 29.83
C ARG A 12 -1.89 5.60 28.57
N HIS A 13 -1.21 5.62 27.43
CA HIS A 13 -1.84 5.77 26.13
C HIS A 13 -2.58 4.46 25.79
N PRO A 14 -3.88 4.50 25.46
CA PRO A 14 -4.69 3.30 25.23
C PRO A 14 -4.48 2.63 23.86
N PHE A 15 -3.30 2.76 23.25
CA PHE A 15 -2.97 2.06 22.01
C PHE A 15 -1.45 1.91 21.91
N GLU A 16 -0.92 0.95 22.67
CA GLU A 16 0.44 0.47 22.45
C GLU A 16 0.38 -0.42 21.20
N LEU A 17 0.68 0.16 20.04
CA LEU A 17 1.04 -0.60 18.85
C LEU A 17 2.18 -1.52 19.30
N GLU A 18 1.94 -2.84 19.32
CA GLU A 18 3.02 -3.79 19.53
C GLU A 18 4.14 -3.41 18.57
N LYS A 19 5.28 -3.01 19.15
CA LYS A 19 6.46 -2.64 18.40
C LYS A 19 6.91 -3.89 17.66
N GLN A 20 6.49 -4.04 16.41
CA GLN A 20 7.04 -5.02 15.48
C GLN A 20 8.55 -4.85 15.55
N SER A 21 9.23 -5.94 15.92
CA SER A 21 10.68 -6.00 16.10
C SER A 21 11.41 -5.31 14.96
N ASP A 22 12.56 -4.72 15.28
CA ASP A 22 13.42 -3.87 14.45
C ASP A 22 14.00 -4.57 13.18
N GLU A 23 13.23 -5.40 12.48
CA GLU A 23 13.55 -5.97 11.18
C GLU A 23 13.09 -5.03 10.06
N CYS A 24 14.10 -4.43 9.41
CA CYS A 24 14.00 -3.69 8.16
C CYS A 24 13.48 -4.61 7.01
N PRO A 25 13.17 -4.04 5.84
CA PRO A 25 11.95 -4.35 5.07
C PRO A 25 11.79 -5.84 4.75
N CYS A 26 10.53 -6.29 4.65
CA CYS A 26 10.16 -7.67 4.32
C CYS A 26 11.17 -8.29 3.33
N GLU A 27 11.92 -9.31 3.75
CA GLU A 27 12.83 -9.98 2.84
C GLU A 27 11.97 -10.51 1.68
N PRO A 28 12.20 -10.04 0.44
CA PRO A 28 11.37 -10.45 -0.67
C PRO A 28 11.51 -11.96 -0.82
N LEU A 29 10.37 -12.65 -0.80
CA LEU A 29 10.31 -14.09 -1.06
C LEU A 29 11.11 -14.38 -2.35
N GLN A 30 11.74 -15.54 -2.42
CA GLN A 30 12.47 -15.93 -3.63
C GLN A 30 11.51 -15.85 -4.83
N ARG A 31 11.94 -15.14 -5.89
CA ARG A 31 11.15 -14.97 -7.12
C ARG A 31 10.70 -16.34 -7.66
N PRO A 32 9.39 -16.60 -7.78
CA PRO A 32 8.89 -17.86 -8.33
C PRO A 32 9.27 -18.08 -9.80
N ASP A 33 9.14 -19.33 -10.25
CA ASP A 33 9.27 -19.65 -11.68
C ASP A 33 8.21 -18.89 -12.50
N ARG A 34 8.60 -18.39 -13.67
CA ARG A 34 7.72 -17.59 -14.53
C ARG A 34 6.47 -18.34 -15.03
N PHE A 35 6.50 -19.67 -15.01
CA PHE A 35 5.38 -20.52 -15.41
C PHE A 35 4.42 -20.81 -14.25
N ASN A 36 4.82 -20.56 -12.99
CA ASN A 36 3.94 -20.59 -11.82
C ASN A 36 3.18 -19.25 -11.70
N LYS A 37 2.24 -19.01 -12.62
CA LYS A 37 1.60 -17.70 -12.82
C LYS A 37 0.94 -17.13 -11.57
N GLU A 38 0.24 -17.97 -10.81
CA GLU A 38 -0.51 -17.58 -9.61
C GLU A 38 0.45 -17.19 -8.49
N GLU A 39 1.49 -17.99 -8.27
CA GLU A 39 2.53 -17.74 -7.27
C GLU A 39 3.33 -16.49 -7.62
N LEU A 40 3.72 -16.34 -8.90
CA LEU A 40 4.40 -15.15 -9.40
C LEU A 40 3.53 -13.90 -9.22
N ALA A 41 2.24 -13.95 -9.52
CA ALA A 41 1.35 -12.81 -9.34
C ALA A 41 1.24 -12.39 -7.87
N ARG A 42 1.10 -13.35 -6.95
CA ARG A 42 1.10 -13.07 -5.50
C ARG A 42 2.43 -12.49 -5.03
N TRP A 43 3.52 -13.06 -5.52
CA TRP A 43 4.87 -12.55 -5.25
C TRP A 43 5.05 -11.11 -5.76
N MET A 44 4.61 -10.79 -6.98
CA MET A 44 4.68 -9.43 -7.53
C MET A 44 3.89 -8.44 -6.68
N VAL A 45 2.67 -8.81 -6.26
CA VAL A 45 1.82 -7.96 -5.41
C VAL A 45 2.43 -7.75 -4.03
N HIS A 46 3.10 -8.75 -3.45
CA HIS A 46 3.72 -8.60 -2.13
C HIS A 46 5.09 -7.92 -2.16
N SER A 47 5.82 -8.04 -3.27
CA SER A 47 7.23 -7.61 -3.36
C SER A 47 7.43 -6.23 -4.00
N MET A 48 6.40 -5.65 -4.60
CA MET A 48 6.49 -4.35 -5.28
C MET A 48 5.83 -3.25 -4.45
N ASP A 49 6.48 -2.09 -4.38
CA ASP A 49 5.99 -0.96 -3.58
C ASP A 49 5.04 -0.03 -4.34
N TRP A 50 4.99 -0.13 -5.67
CA TRP A 50 4.23 0.77 -6.52
C TRP A 50 3.77 0.14 -7.83
N GLY A 51 2.76 0.75 -8.45
CA GLY A 51 2.27 0.38 -9.78
C GLY A 51 1.44 1.49 -10.42
N VAL A 52 0.76 1.16 -11.51
CA VAL A 52 -0.13 2.11 -12.22
C VAL A 52 -1.59 1.71 -12.03
N LEU A 53 -2.37 2.58 -11.39
CA LEU A 53 -3.82 2.46 -11.28
C LEU A 53 -4.48 3.23 -12.43
N THR A 54 -5.26 2.52 -13.23
CA THR A 54 -6.01 3.09 -14.34
C THR A 54 -7.50 3.14 -14.00
N THR A 55 -8.10 4.29 -14.27
CA THR A 55 -9.49 4.63 -13.95
C THR A 55 -10.19 5.18 -15.20
N ILE A 56 -11.53 5.19 -15.21
CA ILE A 56 -12.33 5.80 -16.27
C ILE A 56 -12.51 7.28 -15.94
N SER A 57 -11.93 8.18 -16.75
CA SER A 57 -11.82 9.58 -16.34
C SER A 57 -13.13 10.35 -16.41
N THR A 58 -13.42 11.11 -15.36
CA THR A 58 -14.57 12.03 -15.30
C THR A 58 -14.28 13.40 -15.91
N ARG A 59 -13.00 13.71 -16.19
CA ARG A 59 -12.57 15.00 -16.77
C ARG A 59 -12.11 14.92 -18.21
N LEU A 60 -11.77 13.72 -18.71
CA LEU A 60 -11.36 13.54 -20.10
C LEU A 60 -12.60 13.27 -20.98
N PRO A 61 -12.58 13.67 -22.26
CA PRO A 61 -13.66 13.38 -23.19
C PRO A 61 -13.94 11.88 -23.26
N ASP A 62 -15.23 11.54 -23.38
CA ASP A 62 -15.71 10.17 -23.63
C ASP A 62 -15.25 9.11 -22.60
N GLY A 63 -14.91 9.51 -21.38
CA GLY A 63 -14.50 8.57 -20.33
C GLY A 63 -13.17 7.86 -20.64
N GLN A 64 -12.24 8.53 -21.32
CA GLN A 64 -10.93 7.96 -21.64
C GLN A 64 -10.21 7.45 -20.38
N PRO A 65 -9.44 6.35 -20.49
CA PRO A 65 -8.70 5.80 -19.36
C PRO A 65 -7.61 6.79 -18.89
N PHE A 66 -7.52 6.98 -17.58
CA PHE A 66 -6.49 7.79 -16.94
C PHE A 66 -5.67 6.92 -15.98
N GLY A 67 -4.38 6.79 -16.26
CA GLY A 67 -3.41 6.06 -15.45
C GLY A 67 -2.63 6.99 -14.52
N ASN A 68 -2.51 6.61 -13.26
CA ASN A 68 -1.76 7.35 -12.24
C ASN A 68 -0.91 6.37 -11.41
N VAL A 69 0.24 6.84 -10.90
CA VAL A 69 1.18 6.01 -10.14
C VAL A 69 0.80 6.02 -8.67
N TYR A 70 0.76 4.84 -8.05
CA TYR A 70 0.44 4.69 -6.64
C TYR A 70 1.36 3.72 -5.94
N SER A 71 1.73 4.07 -4.72
CA SER A 71 2.19 3.11 -3.74
C SER A 71 1.02 2.28 -3.22
N PHE A 72 1.29 1.02 -2.89
CA PHE A 72 0.30 0.11 -2.34
C PHE A 72 0.98 -0.89 -1.40
N VAL A 73 0.16 -1.57 -0.60
CA VAL A 73 0.58 -2.71 0.23
C VAL A 73 -0.49 -3.78 0.19
N ASP A 74 -0.14 -5.05 0.38
CA ASP A 74 -1.11 -6.15 0.42
C ASP A 74 -1.16 -6.88 1.78
N GLY A 75 -0.38 -6.40 2.76
CA GLY A 75 -0.28 -6.92 4.12
C GLY A 75 1.10 -6.66 4.72
N PRO A 76 1.31 -6.94 6.02
CA PRO A 76 2.63 -6.91 6.63
C PRO A 76 3.48 -8.11 6.19
N CYS A 77 4.78 -8.06 6.49
CA CYS A 77 5.73 -9.12 6.11
C CYS A 77 5.26 -10.52 6.53
N GLY A 78 5.32 -11.47 5.60
CA GLY A 78 4.90 -12.86 5.82
C GLY A 78 3.39 -13.06 5.98
N LYS A 79 2.59 -12.00 5.85
CA LYS A 79 1.12 -12.02 5.94
C LYS A 79 0.45 -11.27 4.78
N GLY A 80 1.13 -11.16 3.64
CA GLY A 80 0.54 -10.63 2.40
C GLY A 80 -0.67 -11.46 1.97
N MET A 81 -1.82 -10.83 1.82
CA MET A 81 -3.07 -11.48 1.40
C MET A 81 -3.30 -11.36 -0.12
N GLY A 82 -2.44 -10.60 -0.81
CA GLY A 82 -2.52 -10.31 -2.23
C GLY A 82 -3.74 -9.47 -2.65
N THR A 83 -4.34 -8.73 -1.71
CA THR A 83 -5.33 -7.68 -1.98
C THR A 83 -4.65 -6.33 -1.85
N PRO A 84 -4.45 -5.58 -2.94
CA PRO A 84 -3.81 -4.27 -2.88
C PRO A 84 -4.67 -3.25 -2.12
N TYR A 85 -4.07 -2.61 -1.11
CA TYR A 85 -4.61 -1.47 -0.40
C TYR A 85 -3.84 -0.21 -0.82
N PHE A 86 -4.61 0.85 -1.09
CA PHE A 86 -4.08 2.14 -1.49
C PHE A 86 -4.43 3.17 -0.41
N TYR A 87 -3.52 4.12 -0.20
CA TYR A 87 -3.79 5.30 0.60
C TYR A 87 -3.89 6.51 -0.32
N GLY A 88 -4.97 7.27 -0.21
CA GLY A 88 -5.20 8.42 -1.08
C GLY A 88 -6.36 9.30 -0.63
N THR A 89 -6.66 10.30 -1.44
CA THR A 89 -7.66 11.34 -1.16
C THR A 89 -8.55 11.56 -2.38
N TYR A 90 -9.81 11.92 -2.16
CA TYR A 90 -10.72 12.33 -3.24
C TYR A 90 -10.35 13.65 -3.92
N MET A 91 -9.29 14.34 -3.46
CA MET A 91 -8.66 15.43 -4.21
C MET A 91 -7.79 14.91 -5.37
N ASP A 92 -7.37 13.64 -5.35
CA ASP A 92 -6.72 13.01 -6.49
C ASP A 92 -7.76 12.57 -7.52
N GLN A 93 -7.43 12.78 -8.79
CA GLN A 93 -8.32 12.48 -9.91
C GLN A 93 -8.73 11.00 -9.96
N SER A 94 -7.82 10.05 -9.72
CA SER A 94 -8.12 8.61 -9.79
C SER A 94 -9.12 8.18 -8.71
N PHE A 95 -9.03 8.72 -7.50
CA PHE A 95 -10.02 8.45 -6.45
C PHE A 95 -11.34 9.16 -6.70
N HIS A 96 -11.31 10.34 -7.32
CA HIS A 96 -12.51 11.01 -7.77
C HIS A 96 -13.23 10.21 -8.87
N ASP A 97 -12.46 9.72 -9.86
CA ASP A 97 -12.93 8.88 -10.96
C ASP A 97 -13.50 7.56 -10.44
N SER A 98 -12.82 6.89 -9.51
CA SER A 98 -13.26 5.61 -8.94
C SER A 98 -14.55 5.72 -8.10
N LYS A 99 -14.84 6.90 -7.58
CA LYS A 99 -16.12 7.17 -6.89
C LYS A 99 -17.31 7.19 -7.85
N GLN A 100 -17.10 7.63 -9.10
CA GLN A 100 -18.14 7.63 -10.13
C GLN A 100 -18.24 6.30 -10.85
N ASN A 101 -17.10 5.60 -11.00
CA ASN A 101 -17.03 4.29 -11.63
C ASN A 101 -15.99 3.41 -10.92
N ASP A 102 -16.46 2.39 -10.22
CA ASP A 102 -15.63 1.50 -9.40
C ASP A 102 -14.74 0.53 -10.22
N LYS A 103 -14.88 0.52 -11.54
CA LYS A 103 -14.05 -0.31 -12.43
C LYS A 103 -12.68 0.32 -12.62
N VAL A 104 -11.68 -0.36 -12.10
CA VAL A 104 -10.27 0.03 -12.19
C VAL A 104 -9.41 -1.15 -12.62
N SER A 105 -8.23 -0.87 -13.15
CA SER A 105 -7.18 -1.88 -13.39
C SER A 105 -5.88 -1.43 -12.76
N PHE A 106 -5.16 -2.35 -12.13
CA PHE A 106 -3.86 -2.08 -11.53
C PHE A 106 -2.78 -2.93 -12.21
N THR A 107 -1.69 -2.29 -12.63
CA THR A 107 -0.62 -2.93 -13.42
C THR A 107 0.70 -2.84 -12.67
N LEU A 108 1.41 -3.97 -12.66
CA LEU A 108 2.72 -4.15 -12.06
C LEU A 108 3.74 -4.64 -13.10
N THR A 109 5.01 -4.32 -12.91
CA THR A 109 6.11 -4.75 -13.77
C THR A 109 7.34 -5.08 -12.95
N GLU A 110 7.99 -6.21 -13.24
CA GLU A 110 9.26 -6.56 -12.59
C GLU A 110 10.39 -5.57 -12.89
N ALA A 111 10.23 -4.71 -13.90
CA ALA A 111 11.16 -3.62 -14.20
C ALA A 111 11.22 -2.55 -13.08
N SER A 112 10.31 -2.58 -12.11
CA SER A 112 10.36 -1.69 -10.94
C SER A 112 11.33 -2.18 -9.85
N LEU A 113 11.77 -3.44 -9.90
CA LEU A 113 12.67 -4.02 -8.91
C LEU A 113 14.12 -3.59 -9.15
N PRO A 114 14.94 -3.47 -8.09
CA PRO A 114 16.37 -3.20 -8.23
C PRO A 114 17.06 -4.31 -9.02
N SER A 115 18.01 -3.91 -9.89
CA SER A 115 18.79 -4.79 -10.78
C SER A 115 20.00 -5.41 -10.10
#